data_AF-A0A955PXH1-F1
#
_entry.id   AF-A0A955PXH1-F1
#
_cell.length_a   1.000
_cell.length_b   1.000
_cell.length_c   1.000
_cell.angle_alpha   90.00
_cell.angle_beta   90.00
_cell.angle_gamma   90.00
#
_symmetry.space_group_name_H-M   'P 1'
#
loop_
_entity.id
_entity.type
_entity.pdbx_description
1 polymer ?
#
loop_
_entity_poly.entity_id
_entity_poly.type
_entity_poly.pdbx_seq_one_letter_code
_entity_poly.pdbx_strand_id
1 'polypeptide(L)'
;MNGSILSIEADRIFFLEHEGWSFTLSLALFFVSTAIIGLVGWKLTQLVDRLADRTGIGEALAGAVFLGASTSLPGIVTSVTTAWGGHAEFAVSHALGGIAIQTAFLAIADMTYRHANLEHAAASSANLMNGVLLMSMLSLILLAIVGPDFSLWNVHPVTPCVVAIYIFGLRLVHHSHVEPLWSPKVTPHTKPDEPEAGNCHENLQKLLMAFIA
;
A
#
# COMPACT_ATOMS: atom_id res chain seq x y z
N MET A 1 0.88 44.21 -13.12
CA MET A 1 0.34 43.67 -14.40
C MET A 1 0.93 42.31 -14.77
N ASN A 2 1.45 41.51 -13.81
CA ASN A 2 2.11 40.22 -14.10
C ASN A 2 1.32 39.00 -13.57
N GLY A 3 0.21 39.21 -12.86
CA GLY A 3 -0.62 38.15 -12.28
C GLY A 3 -1.69 37.59 -13.22
N SER A 4 -2.07 38.33 -14.27
CA SER A 4 -3.08 37.91 -15.25
C SER A 4 -2.55 36.98 -16.33
N ILE A 5 -1.22 36.92 -16.53
CA ILE A 5 -0.62 36.07 -17.58
C ILE A 5 -0.45 34.63 -17.04
N LEU A 6 -0.03 34.47 -15.78
CA LEU A 6 0.10 33.17 -15.12
C LEU A 6 -1.24 32.43 -14.93
N SER A 7 -2.33 33.16 -14.68
CA SER A 7 -3.66 32.56 -14.57
C SER A 7 -4.19 32.07 -15.92
N ILE A 8 -3.87 32.77 -17.01
CA ILE A 8 -4.27 32.40 -18.37
C ILE A 8 -3.49 31.18 -18.88
N GLU A 9 -2.21 31.04 -18.50
CA GLU A 9 -1.40 29.86 -18.84
C GLU A 9 -1.89 28.61 -18.08
N ALA A 10 -2.20 28.74 -16.80
CA ALA A 10 -2.71 27.63 -15.97
C ALA A 10 -4.09 27.16 -16.43
N ASP A 11 -5.00 28.10 -16.76
CA ASP A 11 -6.29 27.76 -17.35
C ASP A 11 -6.13 27.09 -18.71
N ARG A 12 -5.15 27.50 -19.54
CA ARG A 12 -4.90 26.83 -20.83
C ARG A 12 -4.33 25.43 -20.69
N ILE A 13 -3.42 25.19 -19.74
CA ILE A 13 -2.86 23.85 -19.50
C ILE A 13 -3.97 22.91 -18.99
N PHE A 14 -4.86 23.41 -18.13
CA PHE A 14 -6.04 22.68 -17.65
C PHE A 14 -7.11 22.45 -18.74
N PHE A 15 -7.33 23.44 -19.62
CA PHE A 15 -8.28 23.32 -20.74
C PHE A 15 -7.78 22.44 -21.90
N LEU A 16 -6.47 22.32 -22.10
CA LEU A 16 -5.88 21.48 -23.16
C LEU A 16 -5.91 19.98 -22.82
N GLU A 17 -6.19 19.60 -21.57
CA GLU A 17 -6.32 18.19 -21.15
C GLU A 17 -7.73 17.61 -21.35
N HIS A 18 -8.72 18.43 -21.72
CA HIS A 18 -10.11 18.01 -21.93
C HIS A 18 -10.51 17.92 -23.43
N GLU A 19 -9.56 17.60 -24.31
CA GLU A 19 -9.88 17.02 -25.62
C GLU A 19 -10.45 15.62 -25.35
N GLY A 20 -11.78 15.49 -25.36
CA GLY A 20 -12.51 14.26 -24.97
C GLY A 20 -11.98 13.01 -25.69
N TRP A 21 -11.17 12.22 -24.99
CA TRP A 21 -10.68 10.94 -25.47
C TRP A 21 -11.90 10.08 -25.80
N SER A 22 -11.92 9.50 -27.00
CA SER A 22 -13.02 8.60 -27.40
C SER A 22 -13.19 7.52 -26.34
N PHE A 23 -14.44 7.26 -25.92
CA PHE A 23 -14.76 6.24 -24.92
C PHE A 23 -14.06 4.89 -25.20
N THR A 24 -14.00 4.50 -26.47
CA THR A 24 -13.31 3.28 -26.93
C THR A 24 -11.81 3.32 -26.63
N LEU A 25 -11.18 4.47 -26.81
CA LEU A 25 -9.76 4.66 -26.58
C LEU A 25 -9.43 4.71 -25.08
N SER A 26 -10.27 5.34 -24.25
CA SER A 26 -10.14 5.25 -22.78
C SER A 26 -10.28 3.82 -22.28
N LEU A 27 -11.24 3.06 -22.82
CA LEU A 27 -11.44 1.65 -22.47
C LEU A 27 -10.25 0.78 -22.91
N ALA A 28 -9.72 1.01 -24.11
CA ALA A 28 -8.54 0.33 -24.61
C ALA A 28 -7.32 0.59 -23.71
N LEU A 29 -7.08 1.86 -23.33
CA LEU A 29 -6.00 2.23 -22.43
C LEU A 29 -6.17 1.61 -21.06
N PHE A 30 -7.39 1.60 -20.50
CA PHE A 30 -7.66 0.96 -19.23
C PHE A 30 -7.23 -0.51 -19.24
N PHE A 31 -7.68 -1.30 -20.22
CA PHE A 31 -7.30 -2.72 -20.30
C PHE A 31 -5.80 -2.93 -20.54
N VAL A 32 -5.17 -2.10 -21.37
CA VAL A 32 -3.73 -2.16 -21.62
C VAL A 32 -2.96 -1.84 -20.34
N SER A 33 -3.34 -0.79 -19.62
CA SER A 33 -2.74 -0.42 -18.33
C SER A 33 -2.95 -1.52 -17.29
N THR A 34 -4.14 -2.10 -17.17
CA THR A 34 -4.41 -3.23 -16.27
C THR A 34 -3.50 -4.42 -16.60
N ALA A 35 -3.33 -4.76 -17.88
CA ALA A 35 -2.46 -5.85 -18.29
C ALA A 35 -0.99 -5.56 -17.96
N ILE A 36 -0.52 -4.34 -18.22
CA ILE A 36 0.85 -3.92 -17.90
C ILE A 36 1.09 -3.98 -16.39
N ILE A 37 0.20 -3.41 -15.58
CA ILE A 37 0.32 -3.42 -14.12
C ILE A 37 0.33 -4.86 -13.59
N GLY A 38 -0.53 -5.74 -14.12
CA GLY A 38 -0.54 -7.16 -13.75
C GLY A 38 0.77 -7.88 -14.08
N LEU A 39 1.31 -7.67 -15.28
CA LEU A 39 2.57 -8.29 -15.72
C LEU A 39 3.78 -7.76 -14.93
N VAL A 40 3.83 -6.45 -14.68
CA VAL A 40 4.89 -5.81 -13.90
C VAL A 40 4.80 -6.25 -12.45
N GLY A 41 3.61 -6.26 -11.86
CA GLY A 41 3.39 -6.74 -10.49
C GLY A 41 3.86 -8.18 -10.30
N TRP A 42 3.52 -9.08 -11.21
CA TRP A 42 3.98 -10.47 -11.17
C TRP A 42 5.52 -10.59 -11.23
N LYS A 43 6.17 -9.84 -12.11
CA LYS A 43 7.64 -9.80 -12.19
C LYS A 43 8.27 -9.19 -10.93
N LEU A 44 7.65 -8.16 -10.37
CA LEU A 44 8.14 -7.47 -9.18
C LEU A 44 8.14 -8.41 -7.97
N THR A 45 7.09 -9.20 -7.77
CA THR A 45 7.04 -10.20 -6.69
C THR A 45 8.21 -11.19 -6.79
N GLN A 46 8.43 -11.78 -7.98
CA GLN A 46 9.57 -12.70 -8.19
C GLN A 46 10.92 -12.04 -7.92
N LEU A 47 11.06 -10.77 -8.26
CA LEU A 47 12.30 -10.04 -8.06
C LEU A 47 12.56 -9.76 -6.57
N VAL A 48 11.50 -9.49 -5.81
CA VAL A 48 11.58 -9.33 -4.35
C VAL A 48 11.91 -10.65 -3.67
N ASP A 49 11.33 -11.78 -4.09
CA ASP A 49 11.65 -13.11 -3.55
C ASP A 49 13.15 -13.43 -3.73
N ARG A 50 13.69 -13.20 -4.94
CA ARG A 50 15.14 -13.35 -5.20
C ARG A 50 16.01 -12.41 -4.37
N LEU A 51 15.52 -11.20 -4.11
CA LEU A 51 16.21 -10.23 -3.26
C LEU A 51 16.22 -10.71 -1.80
N ALA A 52 15.13 -11.31 -1.34
CA ALA A 52 15.00 -11.92 -0.03
C ALA A 52 16.00 -13.07 0.15
N ASP A 53 16.04 -14.00 -0.81
CA ASP A 53 16.97 -15.13 -0.81
C ASP A 53 18.43 -14.67 -0.76
N ARG A 54 18.76 -13.60 -1.48
CA ARG A 54 20.13 -13.11 -1.55
C ARG A 54 20.56 -12.30 -0.35
N THR A 55 19.64 -11.60 0.28
CA THR A 55 19.93 -10.78 1.47
C THR A 55 19.77 -11.56 2.77
N GLY A 56 19.09 -12.70 2.74
CA GLY A 56 18.83 -13.55 3.91
C GLY A 56 17.84 -12.94 4.91
N ILE A 57 17.06 -11.93 4.49
CA ILE A 57 16.09 -11.23 5.36
C ILE A 57 14.73 -11.95 5.47
N GLY A 58 14.53 -13.03 4.70
CA GLY A 58 13.27 -13.77 4.61
C GLY A 58 12.27 -13.14 3.63
N GLU A 59 11.53 -13.98 2.89
CA GLU A 59 10.61 -13.53 1.82
C GLU A 59 9.52 -12.59 2.34
N ALA A 60 8.97 -12.91 3.52
CA ALA A 60 7.90 -12.10 4.13
C ALA A 60 8.35 -10.68 4.49
N LEU A 61 9.56 -10.51 5.05
CA LEU A 61 10.10 -9.21 5.42
C LEU A 61 10.52 -8.41 4.18
N ALA A 62 11.15 -9.08 3.20
CA ALA A 62 11.48 -8.47 1.92
C ALA A 62 10.22 -7.96 1.20
N GLY A 63 9.16 -8.78 1.14
CA GLY A 63 7.86 -8.39 0.62
C GLY A 63 7.29 -7.16 1.34
N ALA A 64 7.23 -7.20 2.67
CA ALA A 64 6.71 -6.10 3.47
C ALA A 64 7.44 -4.77 3.21
N VAL A 65 8.77 -4.80 3.05
CA VAL A 65 9.57 -3.59 2.83
C VAL A 65 9.54 -3.16 1.36
N PHE A 66 9.90 -4.03 0.43
CA PHE A 66 10.11 -3.67 -0.98
C PHE A 66 8.79 -3.55 -1.75
N LEU A 67 7.92 -4.57 -1.70
CA LEU A 67 6.60 -4.48 -2.33
C LEU A 67 5.72 -3.44 -1.62
N GLY A 68 5.75 -3.41 -0.28
CA GLY A 68 5.01 -2.42 0.51
C GLY A 68 5.41 -0.98 0.20
N ALA A 69 6.72 -0.68 0.11
CA ALA A 69 7.17 0.66 -0.28
C ALA A 69 6.77 1.02 -1.71
N SER A 70 6.97 0.12 -2.67
CA SER A 70 6.65 0.36 -4.08
C SER A 70 5.17 0.69 -4.31
N THR A 71 4.27 -0.01 -3.60
CA THR A 71 2.82 0.16 -3.74
C THR A 71 2.27 1.36 -2.96
N SER A 72 2.89 1.74 -1.83
CA SER A 72 2.42 2.84 -0.98
C SER A 72 2.99 4.21 -1.37
N LEU A 73 4.20 4.26 -1.93
CA LEU A 73 4.91 5.51 -2.22
C LEU A 73 4.12 6.43 -3.18
N PRO A 74 3.56 5.96 -4.32
CA PRO A 74 2.73 6.81 -5.17
C PRO A 74 1.51 7.37 -4.44
N GLY A 75 0.92 6.56 -3.56
CA GLY A 75 -0.23 6.97 -2.76
C GLY A 75 0.13 8.05 -1.74
N ILE A 76 1.28 7.93 -1.09
CA ILE A 76 1.81 8.95 -0.17
C ILE A 76 2.06 10.26 -0.93
N VAL A 77 2.73 10.21 -2.08
CA VAL A 77 2.98 11.40 -2.91
C VAL A 77 1.68 12.09 -3.28
N THR A 78 0.68 11.33 -3.73
CA THR A 78 -0.64 11.86 -4.09
C THR A 78 -1.34 12.50 -2.89
N SER A 79 -1.38 11.82 -1.74
CA SER A 79 -2.00 12.38 -0.53
C SER A 79 -1.28 13.63 -0.02
N VAL A 80 0.06 13.64 -0.01
CA VAL A 80 0.85 14.79 0.45
C VAL A 80 0.69 15.98 -0.49
N THR A 81 0.79 15.78 -1.81
CA THR A 81 0.64 16.86 -2.79
C THR A 81 -0.75 17.46 -2.77
N THR A 82 -1.78 16.62 -2.62
CA THR A 82 -3.18 17.07 -2.51
C THR A 82 -3.40 17.86 -1.22
N ALA A 83 -2.93 17.36 -0.08
CA ALA A 83 -3.01 18.10 1.18
C ALA A 83 -2.23 19.42 1.14
N TRP A 84 -1.05 19.43 0.54
CA TRP A 84 -0.23 20.64 0.36
C TRP A 84 -0.91 21.67 -0.53
N GLY A 85 -1.67 21.22 -1.53
CA GLY A 85 -2.51 22.05 -2.39
C GLY A 85 -3.72 22.67 -1.69
N GLY A 86 -3.92 22.42 -0.39
CA GLY A 86 -5.07 22.91 0.38
C GLY A 86 -6.30 22.00 0.34
N HIS A 87 -6.15 20.80 -0.21
CA HIS A 87 -7.21 19.80 -0.42
C HIS A 87 -7.08 18.63 0.56
N ALA A 88 -7.02 18.92 1.86
CA ALA A 88 -6.78 17.91 2.89
C ALA A 88 -7.89 16.84 2.95
N GLU A 89 -9.14 17.23 2.71
CA GLU A 89 -10.30 16.36 2.62
C GLU A 89 -10.18 15.32 1.49
N PHE A 90 -9.58 15.72 0.35
CA PHE A 90 -9.33 14.82 -0.77
C PHE A 90 -8.17 13.88 -0.49
N ALA A 91 -7.12 14.34 0.21
CA ALA A 91 -6.02 13.49 0.65
C ALA A 91 -6.49 12.37 1.60
N VAL A 92 -7.38 12.71 2.56
CA VAL A 92 -7.99 11.72 3.47
C VAL A 92 -8.87 10.74 2.68
N SER A 93 -9.71 11.25 1.78
CA SER A 93 -10.59 10.41 0.96
C SER A 93 -9.82 9.46 0.04
N HIS A 94 -8.70 9.92 -0.53
CA HIS A 94 -7.79 9.10 -1.34
C HIS A 94 -7.19 7.95 -0.52
N ALA A 95 -6.67 8.25 0.68
CA ALA A 95 -6.13 7.22 1.57
C ALA A 95 -7.18 6.17 1.97
N LEU A 96 -8.39 6.62 2.36
CA LEU A 96 -9.50 5.74 2.72
C LEU A 96 -9.97 4.87 1.54
N GLY A 97 -10.12 5.47 0.36
CA GLY A 97 -10.50 4.76 -0.86
C GLY A 97 -9.45 3.72 -1.27
N GLY A 98 -8.16 4.05 -1.14
CA GLY A 98 -7.07 3.12 -1.40
C GLY A 98 -7.10 1.91 -0.47
N ILE A 99 -7.35 2.09 0.83
CA ILE A 99 -7.50 0.98 1.78
C ILE A 99 -8.73 0.13 1.41
N ALA A 100 -9.87 0.77 1.13
CA ALA A 100 -11.10 0.06 0.76
C ALA A 100 -10.92 -0.81 -0.49
N ILE A 101 -10.29 -0.29 -1.54
CA ILE A 101 -10.02 -1.03 -2.77
C ILE A 101 -9.05 -2.19 -2.52
N GLN A 102 -7.96 -1.97 -1.78
CA GLN A 102 -7.01 -3.05 -1.43
C GLN A 102 -7.69 -4.18 -0.66
N THR A 103 -8.51 -3.84 0.34
CA THR A 103 -9.29 -4.82 1.10
C THR A 103 -10.33 -5.53 0.24
N ALA A 104 -11.00 -4.82 -0.67
CA ALA A 104 -11.95 -5.42 -1.60
C ALA A 104 -11.27 -6.41 -2.55
N PHE A 105 -10.08 -6.09 -3.08
CA PHE A 105 -9.29 -7.02 -3.89
C PHE A 105 -8.90 -8.27 -3.12
N LEU A 106 -8.49 -8.15 -1.85
CA LEU A 106 -8.23 -9.31 -0.99
C LEU A 106 -9.49 -10.17 -0.80
N ALA A 107 -10.64 -9.55 -0.53
CA ALA A 107 -11.90 -10.28 -0.39
C ALA A 107 -12.29 -11.01 -1.69
N ILE A 108 -12.11 -10.39 -2.86
CA ILE A 108 -12.35 -11.02 -4.16
C ILE A 108 -11.36 -12.18 -4.39
N ALA A 109 -10.09 -12.00 -4.02
CA ALA A 109 -9.08 -13.05 -4.13
C ALA A 109 -9.44 -14.25 -3.24
N ASP A 110 -9.85 -14.04 -1.99
CA ASP A 110 -10.28 -15.10 -1.07
C ASP A 110 -11.51 -15.86 -1.60
N MET A 111 -12.49 -15.15 -2.19
CA MET A 111 -13.66 -15.79 -2.80
C MET A 111 -13.30 -16.63 -4.03
N THR A 112 -12.34 -16.16 -4.84
CA THR A 112 -11.97 -16.81 -6.11
C THR A 112 -10.98 -17.96 -5.90
N TYR A 113 -10.07 -17.84 -4.94
CA TYR A 113 -9.02 -18.83 -4.62
C TYR A 113 -9.34 -19.64 -3.36
N ARG A 114 -10.43 -20.42 -3.40
CA ARG A 114 -10.92 -21.24 -2.27
C ARG A 114 -10.00 -22.41 -1.84
N HIS A 115 -8.87 -22.64 -2.52
CA HIS A 115 -7.90 -23.71 -2.21
C HIS A 115 -6.50 -23.21 -1.89
N ALA A 116 -6.25 -21.90 -2.04
CA ALA A 116 -5.01 -21.32 -1.57
C ALA A 116 -5.09 -21.23 -0.05
N ASN A 117 -3.99 -21.59 0.61
CA ASN A 117 -3.81 -21.56 2.05
C ASN A 117 -3.87 -20.14 2.63
N LEU A 118 -4.53 -19.16 1.98
CA LEU A 118 -4.56 -17.74 2.34
C LEU A 118 -5.04 -17.55 3.79
N GLU A 119 -6.05 -18.31 4.24
CA GLU A 119 -6.47 -18.30 5.64
C GLU A 119 -5.40 -18.78 6.63
N HIS A 120 -4.46 -19.65 6.23
CA HIS A 120 -3.39 -20.18 7.09
C HIS A 120 -2.03 -19.50 6.87
N ALA A 121 -1.79 -18.92 5.70
CA ALA A 121 -0.56 -18.22 5.31
C ALA A 121 -0.64 -16.71 5.59
N ALA A 122 -1.83 -16.11 5.49
CA ALA A 122 -2.05 -14.69 5.81
C ALA A 122 -2.51 -14.46 7.26
N ALA A 123 -3.09 -15.46 7.94
CA ALA A 123 -3.41 -15.37 9.37
C ALA A 123 -2.17 -15.63 10.25
N SER A 124 -1.15 -14.81 10.08
CA SER A 124 -0.15 -14.64 11.13
C SER A 124 -0.78 -13.80 12.25
N SER A 125 -0.42 -14.08 13.50
CA SER A 125 -0.83 -13.27 14.66
C SER A 125 -0.51 -11.78 14.45
N ALA A 126 0.61 -11.49 13.78
CA ALA A 126 1.05 -10.15 13.42
C ALA A 126 0.12 -9.47 12.39
N ASN A 127 -0.31 -10.18 11.34
CA ASN A 127 -1.22 -9.63 10.33
C ASN A 127 -2.59 -9.30 10.93
N LEU A 128 -3.11 -10.17 11.83
CA LEU A 128 -4.36 -9.89 12.56
C LEU A 128 -4.22 -8.64 13.43
N MET A 129 -3.10 -8.50 14.16
CA MET A 129 -2.83 -7.34 15.00
C MET A 129 -2.68 -6.05 14.17
N ASN A 130 -2.01 -6.10 13.02
CA ASN A 130 -1.94 -5.00 12.07
C ASN A 130 -3.32 -4.61 11.52
N GLY A 131 -4.17 -5.60 11.25
CA GLY A 131 -5.56 -5.37 10.84
C GLY A 131 -6.39 -4.67 11.92
N VAL A 132 -6.27 -5.10 13.18
CA VAL A 132 -6.92 -4.44 14.33
C VAL A 132 -6.41 -3.02 14.52
N LEU A 133 -5.10 -2.81 14.40
CA LEU A 133 -4.49 -1.47 14.46
C LEU A 133 -5.09 -0.58 13.37
N LEU A 134 -5.11 -1.04 12.12
CA LEU A 134 -5.70 -0.31 11.00
C LEU A 134 -7.17 0.05 11.24
N MET A 135 -8.00 -0.92 11.68
CA MET A 135 -9.40 -0.66 12.01
C MET A 135 -9.57 0.40 13.11
N SER A 136 -8.70 0.37 14.13
CA SER A 136 -8.73 1.35 15.22
C SER A 136 -8.39 2.76 14.73
N MET A 137 -7.40 2.89 13.83
CA MET A 137 -7.01 4.16 13.23
C MET A 137 -8.12 4.73 12.35
N LEU A 138 -8.72 3.90 11.49
CA LEU A 138 -9.83 4.28 10.62
C LEU A 138 -11.03 4.74 11.42
N SER A 139 -11.38 4.04 12.50
CA SER A 139 -12.49 4.42 13.38
C SER A 139 -12.28 5.81 13.99
N LEU A 140 -11.06 6.12 14.42
CA LEU A 140 -10.70 7.42 14.98
C LEU A 140 -10.76 8.53 13.93
N ILE A 141 -10.32 8.26 12.70
CA ILE A 141 -10.42 9.22 11.57
C ILE A 141 -11.89 9.47 11.22
N LEU A 142 -12.72 8.43 11.14
CA LEU A 142 -14.16 8.59 10.89
C LEU A 142 -14.84 9.41 11.98
N LEU A 143 -14.48 9.19 13.25
CA LEU A 143 -14.97 10.00 14.36
C LEU A 143 -14.55 11.47 14.23
N ALA A 144 -13.36 11.74 13.71
CA ALA A 144 -12.87 13.09 13.45
C ALA A 144 -13.68 13.80 12.35
N ILE A 145 -14.07 13.07 11.31
CA ILE A 145 -14.85 13.61 10.19
C ILE A 145 -16.29 13.94 10.59
N VAL A 146 -16.90 13.13 11.47
CA VAL A 146 -18.27 13.34 11.96
C VAL A 146 -18.33 14.29 13.18
N GLY A 147 -17.20 14.42 13.88
CA GLY A 147 -17.08 15.24 15.08
C GLY A 147 -17.16 16.75 14.81
N PRO A 148 -17.18 17.55 15.88
CA PRO A 148 -17.15 19.01 15.75
C PRO A 148 -15.82 19.48 15.12
N ASP A 149 -15.89 20.50 14.27
CA ASP A 149 -14.73 21.17 13.66
C ASP A 149 -13.88 21.87 14.73
N PHE A 150 -13.05 21.10 15.43
CA PHE A 150 -12.19 21.58 16.49
C PHE A 150 -10.72 21.45 16.07
N SER A 151 -10.12 22.57 15.70
CA SER A 151 -8.71 22.65 15.35
C SER A 151 -7.93 23.46 16.38
N LEU A 152 -6.86 22.89 16.94
CA LEU A 152 -5.84 23.62 17.68
C LEU A 152 -4.65 23.87 16.76
N TRP A 153 -4.24 25.13 16.59
CA TRP A 153 -3.09 25.47 15.74
C TRP A 153 -3.22 24.93 14.30
N ASN A 154 -4.41 25.02 13.70
CA ASN A 154 -4.73 24.43 12.38
C ASN A 154 -4.51 22.90 12.28
N VAL A 155 -4.38 22.20 13.40
CA VAL A 155 -4.26 20.73 13.44
C VAL A 155 -5.39 20.16 14.30
N HIS A 156 -6.09 19.18 13.74
CA HIS A 156 -7.12 18.46 14.49
C HIS A 156 -6.44 17.55 15.54
N PRO A 157 -6.89 17.53 16.83
CA PRO A 157 -6.27 16.73 17.90
C PRO A 157 -6.20 15.23 17.61
N VAL A 158 -7.05 14.73 16.71
CA VAL A 158 -7.01 13.36 16.22
C VAL A 158 -5.69 13.04 15.52
N THR A 159 -5.05 14.01 14.84
CA THR A 159 -3.79 13.79 14.12
C THR A 159 -2.66 13.27 15.02
N PRO A 160 -2.30 13.94 16.14
CA PRO A 160 -1.32 13.38 17.08
C PRO A 160 -1.81 12.10 17.77
N CYS A 161 -3.12 11.93 18.00
CA CYS A 161 -3.67 10.68 18.53
C CYS A 161 -3.48 9.49 17.58
N VAL A 162 -3.69 9.68 16.27
CA VAL A 162 -3.40 8.69 15.22
C VAL A 162 -1.93 8.30 15.33
N VAL A 163 -1.00 9.25 15.29
CA VAL A 163 0.44 8.94 15.38
C VAL A 163 0.78 8.18 16.66
N ALA A 164 0.22 8.58 17.80
CA ALA A 164 0.44 7.91 19.08
C ALA A 164 -0.09 6.46 19.09
N ILE A 165 -1.31 6.25 18.58
CA ILE A 165 -1.94 4.92 18.46
C ILE A 165 -1.14 4.04 17.50
N TYR A 166 -0.66 4.58 16.37
CA TYR A 166 0.19 3.84 15.43
C TYR A 166 1.48 3.37 16.09
N ILE A 167 2.20 4.26 16.78
CA ILE A 167 3.45 3.91 17.48
C ILE A 167 3.18 2.88 18.59
N PHE A 168 2.12 3.07 19.37
CA PHE A 168 1.72 2.14 20.42
C PHE A 168 1.37 0.76 19.85
N GLY A 169 0.56 0.73 18.79
CA GLY A 169 0.17 -0.49 18.08
C GLY A 169 1.37 -1.21 17.48
N LEU A 170 2.30 -0.49 16.85
CA LEU A 170 3.53 -1.07 16.31
C LEU A 170 4.37 -1.73 17.40
N ARG A 171 4.49 -1.10 18.59
CA ARG A 171 5.17 -1.71 19.74
C ARG A 171 4.47 -2.99 20.21
N LEU A 172 3.14 -3.01 20.21
CA LEU A 172 2.35 -4.18 20.60
C LEU A 172 2.50 -5.33 19.59
N VAL A 173 2.42 -5.03 18.30
CA VAL A 173 2.64 -6.00 17.21
C VAL A 173 4.04 -6.60 17.33
N HIS A 174 5.06 -5.77 17.51
CA HIS A 174 6.44 -6.24 17.69
C HIS A 174 6.57 -7.17 18.90
N HIS A 175 5.94 -6.85 20.03
CA HIS A 175 5.99 -7.72 21.22
C HIS A 175 5.33 -9.08 20.96
N SER A 176 4.18 -9.10 20.27
CA SER A 176 3.48 -10.34 19.92
C SER A 176 4.24 -11.25 18.96
N HIS A 177 5.21 -10.68 18.22
CA HIS A 177 6.05 -11.41 17.28
C HIS A 177 7.22 -12.14 17.97
N VAL A 178 7.62 -11.69 19.16
CA VAL A 178 8.73 -12.27 19.94
C VAL A 178 8.23 -13.38 20.88
N GLU A 179 6.99 -13.28 21.38
CA GLU A 179 6.34 -14.30 22.22
C GLU A 179 4.97 -14.73 21.63
N PRO A 180 4.96 -15.57 20.59
CA PRO A 180 3.70 -15.98 19.95
C PRO A 180 2.85 -16.86 20.88
N LEU A 181 1.67 -16.35 21.25
CA LEU A 181 0.66 -17.07 22.05
C LEU A 181 0.00 -18.24 21.30
N TRP A 182 0.19 -18.32 19.98
CA TRP A 182 -0.36 -19.33 19.09
C TRP A 182 0.67 -19.67 18.01
N SER A 183 0.94 -20.95 17.79
CA SER A 183 1.79 -21.42 16.69
C SER A 183 0.93 -22.03 15.57
N PRO A 184 1.20 -21.71 14.29
CA PRO A 184 0.47 -22.28 13.18
C PRO A 184 0.68 -23.79 13.11
N LYS A 185 -0.43 -24.53 12.90
CA LYS A 185 -0.37 -25.98 12.74
C LYS A 185 0.23 -26.30 11.37
N VAL A 186 1.38 -26.96 11.35
CA VAL A 186 2.04 -27.37 10.10
C VAL A 186 1.13 -28.36 9.36
N THR A 187 0.72 -27.99 8.15
CA THR A 187 -0.09 -28.82 7.26
C THR A 187 0.78 -29.34 6.11
N PRO A 188 0.36 -30.39 5.39
CA PRO A 188 1.11 -30.90 4.22
C PRO A 188 1.31 -29.86 3.09
N HIS A 189 0.56 -28.76 3.12
CA HIS A 189 0.62 -27.67 2.15
C HIS A 189 1.39 -26.43 2.68
N THR A 190 1.91 -26.48 3.91
CA THR A 190 2.74 -25.42 4.47
C THR A 190 4.12 -25.48 3.82
N LYS A 191 4.43 -24.50 2.97
CA LYS A 191 5.77 -24.34 2.39
C LYS A 191 6.68 -23.61 3.40
N PRO A 192 7.85 -24.16 3.77
CA PRO A 192 8.84 -23.44 4.54
C PRO A 192 9.51 -22.35 3.68
N ASP A 193 9.84 -21.22 4.31
CA ASP A 193 10.65 -20.13 3.74
C ASP A 193 12.11 -20.59 3.72
N GLU A 194 12.49 -21.32 2.66
CA GLU A 194 13.86 -21.78 2.41
C GLU A 194 14.34 -21.26 1.05
N PRO A 195 15.53 -20.63 0.97
CA PRO A 195 15.99 -20.01 -0.26
C PRO A 195 16.16 -21.04 -1.39
N GLU A 196 15.59 -20.76 -2.56
CA GLU A 196 15.68 -21.66 -3.70
C GLU A 196 17.14 -21.77 -4.19
N ALA A 197 17.64 -23.00 -4.37
CA ALA A 197 19.05 -23.27 -4.67
C ALA A 197 19.60 -22.53 -5.92
N GLY A 198 18.73 -22.08 -6.84
CA GLY A 198 19.11 -21.31 -8.03
C GLY A 198 19.37 -19.81 -7.78
N ASN A 199 18.76 -19.21 -6.76
CA ASN A 199 18.79 -17.76 -6.54
C ASN A 199 20.11 -17.29 -5.92
N CYS A 200 20.80 -18.17 -5.18
CA CYS A 200 22.07 -17.92 -4.48
C CYS A 200 23.25 -17.46 -5.36
N HIS A 201 23.14 -17.54 -6.69
CA HIS A 201 24.22 -17.14 -7.61
C HIS A 201 23.97 -15.80 -8.34
N GLU A 202 22.81 -15.16 -8.21
CA GLU A 202 22.49 -13.94 -8.97
C GLU A 202 23.16 -12.69 -8.38
N ASN A 203 23.69 -11.76 -9.19
CA ASN A 203 24.37 -10.57 -8.66
C ASN A 203 23.37 -9.61 -7.98
N LEU A 204 23.57 -9.32 -6.69
CA LEU A 204 22.73 -8.43 -5.88
C LEU A 204 22.59 -7.02 -6.49
N GLN A 205 23.66 -6.46 -7.05
CA GLN A 205 23.61 -5.14 -7.68
C GLN A 205 22.73 -5.14 -8.93
N LYS A 206 22.72 -6.25 -9.68
CA LYS A 206 21.87 -6.40 -10.86
C LYS A 206 20.40 -6.51 -10.47
N LEU A 207 20.11 -7.23 -9.37
CA LEU A 207 18.76 -7.33 -8.81
C LEU A 207 18.26 -5.98 -8.29
N LEU A 208 19.09 -5.24 -7.55
CA LEU A 208 18.73 -3.90 -7.07
C LEU A 208 18.50 -2.92 -8.23
N MET A 209 19.34 -2.94 -9.27
CA MET A 209 19.11 -2.11 -10.45
C MET A 209 17.83 -2.50 -11.18
N ALA A 210 17.52 -3.79 -11.29
CA ALA A 210 16.28 -4.26 -11.90
C ALA A 210 15.03 -4.00 -11.05
N PHE A 211 15.16 -3.78 -9.74
CA PHE A 211 14.07 -3.33 -8.86
C PHE A 211 13.77 -1.84 -9.03
N ILE A 212 14.81 -1.03 -9.23
CA ILE A 212 14.71 0.44 -9.31
C ILE A 212 14.37 0.92 -10.73
N ALA A 213 14.73 0.14 -11.76
CA ALA A 213 14.49 0.44 -13.18
C ALA A 213 13.04 0.16 -13.61
#